data_AF-A0A955RBS0-F1
#
_entry.id   AF-A0A955RBS0-F1
#
_cell.length_a   1.000
_cell.length_b   1.000
_cell.length_c   1.000
_cell.angle_alpha   90.00
_cell.angle_beta   90.00
_cell.angle_gamma   90.00
#
_symmetry.space_group_name_H-M   'P 1'
#
loop_
_entity.id
_entity.type
_entity.pdbx_description
1 polymer ?
#
loop_
_entity_poly.entity_id
_entity_poly.type
_entity_poly.pdbx_seq_one_letter_code
_entity_poly.pdbx_strand_id
1 'polypeptide(L)'
;MLVPVFVSLLVGCPKTTEVAPPVDELAQPLVDDPLVRQGVLPNGIHWYVQVNAEPDDRAVLRVAVDAGSVLEDADQLGLAHFVEHMAFNGSE
;
A
#
# COMPACT_ATOMS: atom_id res chain seq x y z
N MET A 1 -42.37 -13.43 -49.86
CA MET A 1 -41.20 -12.90 -49.13
C MET A 1 -41.33 -13.42 -47.69
N LEU A 2 -40.56 -14.46 -47.36
CA LEU A 2 -40.68 -15.27 -46.14
C LEU A 2 -39.70 -14.73 -45.08
N VAL A 3 -40.18 -14.40 -43.87
CA VAL A 3 -39.31 -13.98 -42.76
C VAL A 3 -39.01 -15.21 -41.91
N PRO A 4 -37.74 -15.62 -41.71
CA PRO A 4 -37.43 -16.75 -40.85
C PRO A 4 -37.33 -16.28 -39.39
N VAL A 5 -38.05 -16.96 -38.51
CA VAL A 5 -37.92 -16.84 -37.05
C VAL A 5 -36.70 -17.68 -36.63
N PHE A 6 -35.64 -17.02 -36.16
CA PHE A 6 -34.49 -17.70 -35.57
C PHE A 6 -34.75 -17.98 -34.09
N VAL A 7 -34.90 -19.24 -33.73
CA VAL A 7 -34.86 -19.71 -32.34
C VAL A 7 -33.39 -19.68 -31.89
N SER A 8 -33.02 -18.73 -31.04
CA SER A 8 -31.68 -18.67 -30.45
C SER A 8 -31.59 -19.67 -29.30
N LEU A 9 -30.75 -20.69 -29.49
CA LEU A 9 -30.38 -21.66 -28.46
C LEU A 9 -29.59 -20.94 -27.36
N LEU A 10 -30.09 -20.95 -26.12
CA LEU A 10 -29.33 -20.51 -24.95
C LEU A 10 -28.14 -21.44 -24.75
N VAL A 11 -26.97 -21.04 -25.25
CA VAL A 11 -25.67 -21.63 -24.90
C VAL A 11 -25.45 -21.39 -23.41
N GLY A 12 -25.37 -22.47 -22.65
CA GLY A 12 -25.10 -22.45 -21.22
C GLY A 12 -23.82 -21.68 -20.93
N CYS A 13 -23.90 -20.78 -19.94
CA CYS A 13 -22.76 -20.03 -19.41
C CYS A 13 -21.66 -21.01 -18.98
N PRO A 14 -20.44 -20.98 -19.54
CA PRO A 14 -19.35 -21.74 -18.95
C PRO A 14 -19.14 -21.15 -17.55
N LYS A 15 -19.36 -21.95 -16.51
CA LYS A 15 -18.90 -21.59 -15.18
C LYS A 15 -17.39 -21.49 -15.28
N THR A 16 -16.86 -20.28 -15.29
CA THR A 16 -15.44 -20.04 -15.07
C THR A 16 -15.13 -20.64 -13.70
N THR A 17 -14.54 -21.83 -13.70
CA THR A 17 -13.87 -22.33 -12.51
C THR A 17 -12.71 -21.39 -12.28
N GLU A 18 -12.85 -20.51 -11.28
CA GLU A 18 -11.76 -19.72 -10.75
C GLU A 18 -10.76 -20.70 -10.13
N VAL A 19 -9.82 -21.17 -10.96
CA VAL A 19 -8.68 -21.93 -10.50
C VAL A 19 -7.80 -20.93 -9.78
N ALA A 20 -7.73 -21.03 -8.45
CA ALA A 20 -6.79 -20.25 -7.66
C ALA A 20 -5.38 -20.40 -8.27
N PRO A 21 -4.61 -19.30 -8.38
CA PRO A 21 -3.28 -19.35 -8.98
C PRO A 21 -2.42 -20.41 -8.28
N PRO A 22 -1.59 -21.16 -9.01
CA PRO A 22 -0.68 -22.13 -8.42
C PRO A 22 0.14 -21.47 -7.31
N VAL A 23 0.33 -22.16 -6.18
CA VAL A 23 1.02 -21.63 -4.98
C VAL A 23 2.42 -21.06 -5.24
N ASP A 24 3.07 -21.46 -6.33
CA ASP A 24 4.38 -20.96 -6.77
C ASP A 24 4.30 -19.49 -7.26
N GLU A 25 3.15 -19.07 -7.79
CA GLU A 25 2.89 -17.70 -8.27
C GLU A 25 2.74 -16.68 -7.12
N LEU A 26 2.51 -17.13 -5.89
CA LEU A 26 2.46 -16.28 -4.69
C LEU A 26 3.84 -16.10 -4.03
N ALA A 27 4.84 -16.89 -4.42
CA ALA A 27 6.18 -16.82 -3.87
C ALA A 27 7.08 -15.79 -4.57
N GLN A 28 6.64 -15.24 -5.71
CA GLN A 28 7.38 -14.21 -6.43
C GLN A 28 7.36 -12.88 -5.65
N PRO A 29 8.50 -12.19 -5.52
CA PRO A 29 8.54 -10.87 -4.91
C PRO A 29 7.64 -9.90 -5.66
N LEU A 30 6.92 -9.05 -4.93
CA LEU A 30 6.21 -7.94 -5.54
C LEU A 30 7.24 -6.98 -6.16
N VAL A 31 6.91 -6.50 -7.35
CA VAL A 31 7.71 -5.49 -8.02
C VAL A 31 7.39 -4.13 -7.41
N ASP A 32 8.40 -3.32 -7.15
CA ASP A 32 8.23 -1.94 -6.69
C ASP A 32 7.46 -1.10 -7.71
N ASP A 33 6.68 -0.14 -7.22
CA ASP A 33 5.96 0.80 -8.07
C ASP A 33 6.97 1.73 -8.80
N PRO A 34 7.02 1.73 -10.14
CA PRO A 34 7.96 2.54 -10.90
C PRO A 34 7.76 4.06 -10.74
N LEU A 35 6.60 4.51 -10.23
CA LEU A 35 6.33 5.92 -9.95
C LEU A 35 6.96 6.40 -8.64
N VAL A 36 7.37 5.48 -7.77
CA VAL A 36 8.00 5.81 -6.48
C VAL A 36 9.52 5.92 -6.67
N ARG A 37 10.06 7.09 -6.37
CA ARG A 37 11.50 7.29 -6.23
C ARG A 37 11.89 6.99 -4.78
N GLN A 38 12.97 6.25 -4.57
CA GLN A 38 13.43 5.87 -3.24
C GLN A 38 14.95 5.88 -3.13
N GLY A 39 15.46 5.91 -1.90
CA GLY A 39 16.88 5.83 -1.61
C GLY A 39 17.21 5.93 -0.12
N VAL A 40 18.51 6.00 0.17
CA VAL A 40 19.04 6.14 1.54
C VAL A 40 19.97 7.35 1.58
N LEU A 41 19.75 8.25 2.54
CA LEU A 41 20.62 9.40 2.78
C LEU A 41 21.93 8.99 3.46
N PRO A 42 23.00 9.81 3.43
CA PRO A 42 24.27 9.49 4.11
C PRO A 42 24.16 9.23 5.62
N ASN A 43 23.11 9.74 6.27
CA ASN A 43 22.82 9.53 7.68
C ASN A 43 21.97 8.26 7.95
N GLY A 44 21.65 7.48 6.92
CA GLY A 44 20.88 6.24 7.04
C GLY A 44 19.36 6.39 6.91
N ILE A 45 18.82 7.60 6.75
CA ILE A 45 17.37 7.79 6.55
C ILE A 45 16.95 7.25 5.18
N HIS A 46 15.99 6.33 5.20
CA HIS A 46 15.29 5.86 4.01
C HIS A 46 14.24 6.88 3.60
N TRP A 47 14.13 7.17 2.30
CA TRP A 47 13.14 8.09 1.78
C TRP A 47 12.40 7.51 0.58
N TYR A 48 11.15 7.94 0.43
CA TYR A 48 10.24 7.57 -0.66
C TYR A 48 9.52 8.85 -1.11
N VAL A 49 9.47 9.09 -2.42
CA VAL A 49 8.79 10.23 -3.02
C VAL A 49 7.98 9.75 -4.22
N GLN A 50 6.69 10.07 -4.23
CA GLN A 50 5.80 9.85 -5.35
C GLN A 50 5.14 11.18 -5.72
N VAL A 51 5.03 11.46 -7.02
CA VAL A 51 4.29 12.63 -7.50
C VAL A 51 2.81 12.29 -7.48
N ASN A 52 2.02 13.17 -6.87
CA ASN A 52 0.58 13.10 -6.85
C ASN A 52 0.01 14.42 -7.39
N ALA A 53 -0.86 14.34 -8.39
CA ALA A 53 -1.39 15.52 -9.08
C ALA A 53 -2.62 16.13 -8.40
N GLU A 54 -3.34 15.34 -7.57
CA GLU A 54 -4.61 15.76 -6.96
C GLU A 54 -4.68 15.43 -5.47
N PRO A 55 -5.02 16.38 -4.59
CA PRO A 55 -5.26 17.80 -4.87
C PRO A 55 -3.97 18.51 -5.32
N ASP A 56 -4.14 19.50 -6.22
CA ASP A 56 -3.08 20.36 -6.70
C ASP A 56 -2.52 21.27 -5.58
N ASP A 57 -1.31 21.79 -5.82
CA ASP A 57 -0.60 22.72 -4.92
C ASP A 57 -0.43 22.21 -3.47
N ARG A 58 -0.31 20.90 -3.29
CA ARG A 58 -0.10 20.28 -1.97
C ARG A 58 1.02 19.25 -1.99
N ALA A 59 1.69 19.15 -0.85
CA ALA A 59 2.60 18.06 -0.53
C ALA A 59 2.22 17.48 0.82
N VAL A 60 2.38 16.17 0.97
CA VAL A 60 2.22 15.46 2.24
C VAL A 60 3.58 14.91 2.61
N LEU A 61 4.10 15.35 3.76
CA LEU A 61 5.33 14.82 4.33
C LEU A 61 4.95 13.90 5.49
N ARG A 62 5.55 12.71 5.51
CA ARG A 62 5.41 11.76 6.62
C ARG A 62 6.80 11.35 7.05
N VAL A 63 7.02 11.37 8.36
CA VAL A 63 8.20 10.79 8.99
C VAL A 63 7.72 9.59 9.77
N ALA A 64 8.30 8.43 9.47
CA ALA A 64 8.05 7.21 10.22
C ALA A 64 9.28 6.90 11.07
N VAL A 65 9.04 6.51 12.31
CA VAL A 65 10.06 5.95 13.19
C VAL A 65 9.75 4.47 13.33
N ASP A 66 10.72 3.61 13.04
CA ASP A 66 10.60 2.16 13.18
C ASP A 66 10.74 1.73 14.66
N ALA A 67 9.90 2.34 15.50
CA ALA A 67 9.78 2.06 16.92
C ALA A 67 8.38 2.48 17.40
N GLY A 68 7.85 1.77 18.41
CA GLY A 68 6.54 2.05 18.98
C GLY A 68 6.32 1.32 20.29
N SER A 69 5.09 1.32 20.80
CA SER A 69 4.77 0.79 22.14
C SER A 69 5.05 -0.70 22.32
N VAL A 70 5.12 -1.48 21.23
CA VAL A 70 5.49 -2.90 21.26
C VAL A 70 6.93 -3.11 21.79
N LEU A 71 7.77 -2.09 21.69
CA LEU A 71 9.15 -2.11 22.15
C LEU A 71 9.33 -1.52 23.57
N GLU A 72 8.25 -1.18 24.27
CA GLU A 72 8.29 -0.64 25.63
C GLU A 72 8.52 -1.75 26.67
N ASP A 73 9.37 -1.46 27.66
CA ASP A 73 9.47 -2.25 28.89
C ASP A 73 8.29 -1.97 29.84
N ALA A 74 8.14 -2.80 30.88
CA ALA A 74 7.03 -2.70 31.83
C ALA A 74 6.97 -1.36 32.59
N ASP A 75 8.11 -0.69 32.77
CA ASP A 75 8.22 0.63 33.40
C ASP A 75 8.16 1.79 32.39
N GLN A 76 7.91 1.50 31.11
CA GLN A 76 7.90 2.47 29.99
C GLN A 76 6.54 2.58 29.30
N LEU A 77 5.49 1.96 29.84
CA LEU A 77 4.18 1.90 29.19
C LEU A 77 3.62 3.28 28.87
N GLY A 78 3.41 3.54 27.58
CA GLY A 78 2.90 4.80 27.04
C GLY A 78 3.97 5.85 26.71
N LEU A 79 5.25 5.57 26.90
CA LEU A 79 6.32 6.50 26.58
C LEU A 79 6.47 6.77 25.08
N ALA A 80 6.27 5.79 24.21
CA ALA A 80 6.33 6.00 22.76
C ALA A 80 5.29 7.04 22.30
N HIS A 81 4.06 6.92 22.79
CA HIS A 81 3.00 7.89 22.54
C HIS A 81 3.28 9.24 23.22
N PHE A 82 3.80 9.24 24.44
CA PHE A 82 4.19 10.47 25.12
C PHE A 82 5.26 11.23 24.34
N VAL A 83 6.29 10.55 23.84
CA VAL A 83 7.37 11.13 23.03
C VAL A 83 6.83 11.69 21.72
N GLU A 84 5.89 11.01 21.06
CA GLU A 84 5.20 11.54 19.87
C GLU A 84 4.57 12.91 20.18
N HIS A 85 3.83 13.03 21.28
CA HIS A 85 3.27 14.31 21.71
C HIS A 85 4.36 15.35 21.99
N MET A 86 5.44 14.97 22.66
CA MET A 86 6.53 15.88 22.98
C MET A 86 7.30 16.38 21.76
N ALA A 87 7.28 15.65 20.64
CA ALA A 87 7.88 16.09 19.37
C ALA A 87 7.26 17.40 18.84
N PHE A 88 6.06 17.76 19.30
CA PHE A 88 5.37 19.00 18.94
C PHE A 88 5.44 20.08 20.03
N ASN A 89 6.17 19.84 21.12
CA ASN A 89 6.23 20.73 22.29
C ASN A 89 7.51 21.58 22.37
N GLY A 90 8.38 21.54 21.36
CA GLY A 90 9.55 22.43 21.23
C GLY A 90 10.75 21.78 20.53
N SER A 91 11.49 22.58 19.76
CA SER A 91 12.77 22.23 19.13
C SER A 91 13.78 23.37 19.30
N GLU A 92 15.07 23.09 19.10
CA GLU A 92 16.15 24.09 19.05
C GLU A 92 16.14 24.93 17.75
#